data_AF-A0AAX3EDB7-F1
#
_entry.id   AF-A0AAX3EDB7-F1
#
_cell.length_a   1.000
_cell.length_b   1.000
_cell.length_c   1.000
_cell.angle_alpha   90.00
_cell.angle_beta   90.00
_cell.angle_gamma   90.00
#
_symmetry.space_group_name_H-M   'P 1'
#
loop_
_entity.id
_entity.type
_entity.pdbx_description
1 polymer ?
#
loop_
_entity_poly.entity_id
_entity_poly.type
_entity_poly.pdbx_seq_one_letter_code
_entity_poly.pdbx_strand_id
1 'polypeptide(L)'
;MPPLNYFVVESPDEVGRVAYERIAGDVLQDLDLIKVVDRLHIYVDPKMPIFVAAGLLRHMPRAIRIADFANVNRGENEIVLDIGDETYLAPLLQKLWSIYGKEHVDQPDRFTVVLPTGMAGDEDLDRLVVADPSETLYKDVIYALQYIAPEGFKVRRQYIRDGKFYYVASEDTLPTDIVETMVVPLFEKMGVTL
;
A
#
# COMPACT_ATOMS: atom_id res chain seq x y z
N MET A 1 -0.91 11.23 -19.79
CA MET A 1 -0.23 9.91 -19.90
C MET A 1 -1.31 8.84 -19.79
N PRO A 2 -1.21 7.65 -20.41
CA PRO A 2 -2.18 6.61 -20.10
C PRO A 2 -2.04 6.31 -18.59
N PRO A 3 -3.15 6.33 -17.82
CA PRO A 3 -3.06 6.39 -16.36
C PRO A 3 -2.57 5.07 -15.76
N LEU A 4 -2.66 3.94 -16.47
CA LEU A 4 -2.20 2.62 -16.03
C LEU A 4 -1.81 1.77 -17.25
N ASN A 5 -1.16 0.62 -17.03
CA ASN A 5 -0.93 -0.35 -18.12
C ASN A 5 -2.24 -1.01 -18.58
N TYR A 6 -3.22 -1.11 -17.68
CA TYR A 6 -4.57 -1.54 -17.97
C TYR A 6 -5.54 -0.75 -17.08
N PHE A 7 -6.47 -0.03 -17.69
CA PHE A 7 -7.55 0.65 -16.98
C PHE A 7 -8.84 0.51 -17.77
N VAL A 8 -9.83 -0.17 -17.18
CA VAL A 8 -11.13 -0.42 -17.81
C VAL A 8 -12.22 -0.19 -16.79
N VAL A 9 -13.27 0.53 -17.21
CA VAL A 9 -14.54 0.62 -16.49
C VAL A 9 -15.63 0.03 -17.38
N GLU A 10 -16.31 -1.00 -16.88
CA GLU A 10 -17.47 -1.63 -17.49
C GLU A 10 -18.75 -1.20 -16.76
N SER A 11 -19.76 -0.82 -17.53
CA SER A 11 -21.09 -0.51 -17.02
C SER A 11 -22.13 -0.69 -18.13
N PRO A 12 -23.33 -1.20 -17.83
CA PRO A 12 -24.44 -1.24 -18.79
C PRO A 12 -25.01 0.16 -19.09
N ASP A 13 -24.73 1.15 -18.24
CA ASP A 13 -24.99 2.56 -18.50
C ASP A 13 -23.72 3.27 -18.99
N GLU A 14 -23.73 3.71 -20.25
CA GLU A 14 -22.58 4.36 -20.90
C GLU A 14 -22.25 5.72 -20.26
N VAL A 15 -23.25 6.47 -19.80
CA VAL A 15 -23.03 7.75 -19.12
C VAL A 15 -22.33 7.52 -17.79
N GLY A 16 -22.84 6.58 -17.00
CA GLY A 16 -22.19 6.10 -15.77
C GLY A 16 -20.78 5.60 -16.04
N ARG A 17 -20.56 4.80 -17.08
CA ARG A 17 -19.22 4.29 -17.45
C ARG A 17 -18.20 5.42 -17.60
N VAL A 18 -18.51 6.43 -18.40
CA VAL A 18 -17.63 7.58 -18.66
C VAL A 18 -17.41 8.40 -17.39
N ALA A 19 -18.44 8.57 -16.55
CA ALA A 19 -18.33 9.27 -15.29
C ALA A 19 -17.37 8.55 -14.32
N TYR A 20 -17.54 7.24 -14.14
CA TYR A 20 -16.68 6.43 -13.26
C TYR A 20 -15.24 6.34 -13.78
N GLU A 21 -15.03 6.30 -15.10
CA GLU A 21 -13.70 6.34 -15.69
C GLU A 21 -12.95 7.62 -15.32
N ARG A 22 -13.64 8.77 -15.31
CA ARG A 22 -13.07 10.06 -14.87
C ARG A 22 -12.85 10.09 -13.37
N ILE A 23 -13.86 9.74 -12.58
CA ILE A 23 -13.77 9.73 -11.10
C ILE A 23 -12.62 8.86 -10.63
N ALA A 24 -12.51 7.63 -11.15
CA ALA A 24 -11.42 6.74 -10.78
C ALA A 24 -10.06 7.27 -11.25
N GLY A 25 -9.98 7.86 -12.45
CA GLY A 25 -8.76 8.52 -12.92
C GLY A 25 -8.30 9.66 -11.99
N ASP A 26 -9.22 10.55 -11.63
CA ASP A 26 -8.94 11.72 -10.78
C ASP A 26 -8.52 11.29 -9.36
N VAL A 27 -9.25 10.34 -8.75
CA VAL A 27 -8.94 9.83 -7.41
C VAL A 27 -7.59 9.13 -7.36
N LEU A 28 -7.28 8.31 -8.37
CA LEU A 28 -5.97 7.66 -8.46
C LEU A 28 -4.84 8.69 -8.64
N GLN A 29 -5.09 9.79 -9.35
CA GLN A 29 -4.11 10.85 -9.53
C GLN A 29 -3.88 11.63 -8.22
N ASP A 30 -4.95 12.03 -7.55
CA ASP A 30 -4.90 12.84 -6.33
C ASP A 30 -4.21 12.10 -5.17
N LEU A 31 -4.36 10.78 -5.11
CA LEU A 31 -3.70 9.92 -4.12
C LEU A 31 -2.33 9.38 -4.58
N ASP A 32 -1.79 9.87 -5.70
CA ASP A 32 -0.54 9.40 -6.33
C ASP A 32 -0.49 7.88 -6.61
N LEU A 33 -1.65 7.25 -6.78
CA LEU A 33 -1.79 5.80 -6.96
C LEU A 33 -1.50 5.33 -8.39
N ILE A 34 -1.49 6.24 -9.37
CA ILE A 34 -1.12 5.98 -10.78
C ILE A 34 0.24 5.28 -10.91
N LYS A 35 1.20 5.62 -10.02
CA LYS A 35 2.56 5.07 -10.04
C LYS A 35 2.67 3.67 -9.43
N VAL A 36 1.69 3.26 -8.62
CA VAL A 36 1.73 2.02 -7.84
C VAL A 36 0.73 0.99 -8.33
N VAL A 37 -0.39 1.40 -8.91
CA VAL A 37 -1.34 0.51 -9.57
C VAL A 37 -0.83 0.19 -10.98
N ASP A 38 -0.84 -1.10 -11.35
CA ASP A 38 -0.50 -1.60 -12.69
C ASP A 38 -1.75 -1.74 -13.55
N ARG A 39 -2.75 -2.43 -12.99
CA ARG A 39 -4.01 -2.77 -13.65
C ARG A 39 -5.17 -2.48 -12.73
N LEU A 40 -6.24 -1.91 -13.29
CA LEU A 40 -7.50 -1.74 -12.59
C LEU A 40 -8.65 -2.01 -13.56
N HIS A 41 -9.54 -2.91 -13.16
CA HIS A 41 -10.79 -3.19 -13.82
C HIS A 41 -11.92 -2.90 -12.84
N ILE A 42 -12.82 -1.99 -13.22
CA ILE A 42 -14.02 -1.67 -12.45
C ILE A 42 -15.24 -2.15 -13.23
N TYR A 43 -16.15 -2.82 -12.56
CA TYR A 43 -17.51 -3.08 -13.02
C TYR A 43 -18.49 -2.37 -12.08
N VAL A 44 -19.40 -1.60 -12.65
CA VAL A 44 -20.48 -0.93 -11.92
C VAL A 44 -21.79 -1.12 -12.67
N ASP A 45 -22.84 -1.51 -11.97
CA ASP A 45 -24.19 -1.56 -12.51
C ASP A 45 -25.12 -0.72 -11.63
N PRO A 46 -25.80 0.31 -12.18
CA PRO A 46 -26.79 1.07 -11.41
C PRO A 46 -28.12 0.32 -11.23
N LYS A 47 -28.40 -0.72 -12.02
CA LYS A 47 -29.65 -1.51 -11.94
C LYS A 47 -29.53 -2.66 -10.94
N MET A 48 -28.35 -3.27 -10.86
CA MET A 48 -27.99 -4.20 -9.80
C MET A 48 -27.02 -3.46 -8.89
N PRO A 49 -27.37 -3.07 -7.66
CA PRO A 49 -26.57 -2.17 -6.83
C PRO A 49 -25.29 -2.84 -6.33
N ILE A 50 -24.36 -3.08 -7.25
CA ILE A 50 -23.09 -3.77 -7.05
C ILE A 50 -21.96 -3.02 -7.77
N PHE A 51 -20.88 -2.85 -7.03
CA PHE A 51 -19.65 -2.25 -7.48
C PHE A 51 -18.54 -3.24 -7.23
N VAL A 52 -17.74 -3.51 -8.25
CA VAL A 52 -16.61 -4.45 -8.19
C VAL A 52 -15.40 -3.77 -8.79
N ALA A 53 -14.34 -3.62 -8.02
CA ALA A 53 -13.05 -3.20 -8.50
C ALA A 53 -12.03 -4.30 -8.24
N ALA A 54 -11.29 -4.70 -9.26
CA ALA A 54 -10.21 -5.68 -9.18
C ALA A 54 -8.95 -5.11 -9.82
N GLY A 55 -7.79 -5.35 -9.22
CA GLY A 55 -6.57 -4.77 -9.74
C GLY A 55 -5.29 -5.41 -9.24
N LEU A 56 -4.19 -4.92 -9.81
CA LEU A 56 -2.83 -5.32 -9.53
C LEU A 56 -1.98 -4.10 -9.22
N LEU A 57 -1.11 -4.23 -8.24
CA LEU A 57 -0.04 -3.30 -7.94
C LEU A 57 1.18 -3.65 -8.77
N ARG A 58 1.95 -2.65 -9.22
CA ARG A 58 3.19 -2.83 -9.99
C ARG A 58 4.23 -3.57 -9.16
N HIS A 59 4.47 -3.06 -7.96
CA HIS A 59 5.36 -3.65 -6.96
C HIS A 59 4.83 -3.35 -5.56
N MET A 60 4.86 -4.34 -4.69
CA MET A 60 4.68 -4.11 -3.26
C MET A 60 5.93 -3.40 -2.73
N PRO A 61 5.80 -2.27 -2.01
CA PRO A 61 6.93 -1.70 -1.30
C PRO A 61 7.49 -2.76 -0.35
N ARG A 62 8.78 -3.08 -0.47
CA ARG A 62 9.41 -3.97 0.50
C ARG A 62 9.56 -3.23 1.83
N ALA A 63 9.53 -3.98 2.92
CA ALA A 63 9.91 -3.46 4.23
C ALA A 63 11.31 -2.82 4.15
N ILE A 64 11.42 -1.60 4.66
CA ILE A 64 12.65 -0.81 4.69
C ILE A 64 13.44 -1.20 5.94
N ARG A 65 14.66 -1.67 5.74
CA ARG A 65 15.60 -2.03 6.81
C ARG A 65 16.64 -0.94 7.00
N ILE A 66 17.32 -0.94 8.15
CA ILE A 66 18.44 0.00 8.40
C ILE A 66 19.45 -0.05 7.24
N ALA A 67 19.84 -1.24 6.80
CA ALA A 67 20.80 -1.41 5.69
C ALA A 67 20.37 -0.82 4.34
N ASP A 68 19.07 -0.51 4.14
CA ASP A 68 18.59 0.10 2.90
C ASP A 68 18.89 1.60 2.84
N PHE A 69 19.12 2.26 3.98
CA PHE A 69 19.27 3.72 4.04
C PHE A 69 20.34 4.22 5.02
N ALA A 70 21.03 3.33 5.73
CA ALA A 70 22.10 3.67 6.64
C ALA A 70 23.22 2.62 6.60
N ASN A 71 24.45 3.07 6.79
CA ASN A 71 25.60 2.19 6.99
C ASN A 71 25.83 1.96 8.49
N VAL A 72 26.10 0.72 8.88
CA VAL A 72 26.25 0.34 10.30
C VAL A 72 27.71 0.06 10.61
N ASN A 73 28.39 1.01 11.24
CA ASN A 73 29.79 0.90 11.62
C ASN A 73 29.89 0.45 13.08
N ARG A 74 30.41 -0.76 13.29
CA ARG A 74 30.58 -1.35 14.63
C ARG A 74 32.00 -1.08 15.13
N GLY A 75 32.13 -0.27 16.17
CA GLY A 75 33.37 -0.03 16.89
C GLY A 75 33.50 -0.94 18.13
N GLU A 76 34.53 -0.69 18.95
CA GLU A 76 34.75 -1.47 20.18
C GLU A 76 33.75 -1.14 21.30
N ASN A 77 33.32 0.12 21.39
CA ASN A 77 32.43 0.61 22.47
C ASN A 77 31.10 1.18 21.96
N GLU A 78 31.04 1.53 20.66
CA GLU A 78 29.89 2.20 20.06
C GLU A 78 29.63 1.69 18.64
N ILE A 79 28.36 1.79 18.24
CA ILE A 79 27.87 1.52 16.90
C ILE A 79 27.41 2.86 16.33
N VAL A 80 27.94 3.23 15.18
CA VAL A 80 27.60 4.47 14.48
C VAL A 80 26.79 4.13 13.23
N LEU A 81 25.58 4.65 13.16
CA LEU A 81 24.70 4.59 11.99
C LEU A 81 24.89 5.86 11.15
N ASP A 82 25.51 5.72 9.99
CA ASP A 82 25.62 6.81 9.01
C ASP A 82 24.38 6.78 8.11
N ILE A 83 23.49 7.75 8.27
CA ILE A 83 22.20 7.84 7.58
C ILE A 83 22.38 8.49 6.21
N GLY A 84 22.02 7.77 5.15
CA GLY A 84 22.02 8.26 3.75
C GLY A 84 20.68 8.85 3.29
N ASP A 85 19.56 8.40 3.86
CA ASP A 85 18.21 8.92 3.58
C ASP A 85 17.50 9.32 4.88
N GLU A 86 17.36 10.63 5.10
CA GLU A 86 16.72 11.22 6.29
C GLU A 86 15.23 10.86 6.42
N THR A 87 14.58 10.42 5.34
CA THR A 87 13.13 10.11 5.31
C THR A 87 12.74 9.11 6.41
N TYR A 88 13.63 8.17 6.73
CA TYR A 88 13.39 7.09 7.69
C TYR A 88 14.01 7.33 9.07
N LEU A 89 14.62 8.49 9.30
CA LEU A 89 15.31 8.80 10.56
C LEU A 89 14.35 8.85 11.76
N ALA A 90 13.23 9.56 11.62
CA ALA A 90 12.24 9.64 12.69
C ALA A 90 11.66 8.26 13.10
N PRO A 91 11.17 7.40 12.16
CA PRO A 91 10.70 6.07 12.53
C PRO A 91 11.82 5.16 13.05
N LEU A 92 13.06 5.33 12.58
CA LEU A 92 14.23 4.63 13.12
C LEU A 92 14.43 4.96 14.60
N LEU A 93 14.47 6.25 14.95
CA LEU A 93 14.67 6.70 16.34
C LEU A 93 13.58 6.16 17.27
N GLN A 94 12.32 6.17 16.85
CA GLN A 94 11.23 5.60 17.64
C GLN A 94 11.44 4.11 17.94
N LYS A 95 11.92 3.34 16.96
CA LYS A 95 12.23 1.91 17.15
C LYS A 95 13.44 1.72 18.05
N LEU A 96 14.52 2.46 17.83
CA LEU A 96 15.72 2.38 18.67
C LEU A 96 15.40 2.75 20.12
N TRP A 97 14.64 3.81 20.38
CA TRP A 97 14.19 4.16 21.72
C TRP A 97 13.34 3.09 22.37
N SER A 98 12.51 2.39 21.60
CA SER A 98 11.71 1.27 22.11
C SER A 98 12.53 0.04 22.46
N ILE A 99 13.66 -0.19 21.76
CA ILE A 99 14.52 -1.37 21.95
C ILE A 99 15.56 -1.10 23.04
N TYR A 100 16.20 0.05 22.98
CA TYR A 100 17.39 0.39 23.76
C TYR A 100 17.14 1.44 24.86
N GLY A 101 16.00 2.12 24.85
CA GLY A 101 15.75 3.26 25.72
C GLY A 101 16.27 4.57 25.13
N LYS A 102 15.61 5.69 25.43
CA LYS A 102 15.93 6.99 24.83
C LYS A 102 17.30 7.51 25.27
N GLU A 103 17.71 7.18 26.48
CA GLU A 103 18.96 7.57 27.11
C GLU A 103 20.20 6.88 26.49
N HIS A 104 20.01 5.78 25.75
CA HIS A 104 21.09 5.04 25.10
C HIS A 104 21.17 5.28 23.58
N VAL A 105 20.37 6.21 23.05
CA VAL A 105 20.35 6.57 21.63
C VAL A 105 20.73 8.04 21.51
N ASP A 106 21.95 8.30 21.05
CA ASP A 106 22.40 9.67 20.78
C ASP A 106 22.26 10.01 19.29
N GLN A 107 21.84 11.23 19.02
CA GLN A 107 21.65 11.76 17.68
C GLN A 107 22.36 13.12 17.60
N PRO A 108 23.67 13.15 17.33
CA PRO A 108 24.42 14.41 17.28
C PRO A 108 23.96 15.30 16.11
N ASP A 109 23.52 14.69 15.00
CA ASP A 109 22.95 15.39 13.85
C ASP A 109 21.96 14.51 13.06
N ARG A 110 21.43 15.04 11.95
CA ARG A 110 20.42 14.34 11.12
C ARG A 110 20.98 13.17 10.29
N PHE A 111 22.30 13.02 10.21
CA PHE A 111 22.97 11.98 9.43
C PHE A 111 23.63 10.92 10.29
N THR A 112 23.57 11.05 11.62
CA THR A 112 24.35 10.21 12.51
C THR A 112 23.50 9.79 13.72
N VAL A 113 23.48 8.49 14.00
CA VAL A 113 22.92 7.94 15.26
C VAL A 113 23.97 7.06 15.92
N VAL A 114 24.17 7.23 17.22
CA VAL A 114 25.17 6.50 18.00
C VAL A 114 24.48 5.65 19.06
N LEU A 115 24.90 4.39 19.17
CA LEU A 115 24.40 3.38 20.10
C LEU A 115 25.59 2.73 20.84
N PRO A 116 25.47 2.32 22.11
CA PRO A 116 26.52 1.57 22.77
C PRO A 116 26.53 0.11 22.29
N THR A 117 27.71 -0.51 22.26
CA THR A 117 27.88 -1.92 21.88
C THR A 117 27.57 -2.88 23.03
N GLY A 118 27.16 -4.10 22.70
CA GLY A 118 26.99 -5.20 23.66
C GLY A 118 25.57 -5.25 24.24
N MET A 119 24.64 -4.54 23.64
CA MET A 119 23.22 -4.66 23.94
C MET A 119 22.59 -5.80 23.12
N ALA A 120 21.49 -6.34 23.63
CA ALA A 120 20.76 -7.38 22.92
C ALA A 120 20.17 -6.82 21.61
N GLY A 121 20.46 -7.47 20.48
CA GLY A 121 19.95 -7.09 19.15
C GLY A 121 20.97 -6.39 18.24
N ASP A 122 22.16 -6.04 18.73
CA ASP A 122 23.19 -5.32 17.99
C ASP A 122 23.72 -6.08 16.76
N GLU A 123 23.74 -7.42 16.83
CA GLU A 123 24.23 -8.30 15.77
C GLU A 123 23.34 -8.24 14.50
N ASP A 124 22.04 -8.03 14.67
CA ASP A 124 21.05 -8.03 13.59
C ASP A 124 20.52 -6.63 13.25
N LEU A 125 21.16 -5.57 13.76
CA LEU A 125 20.71 -4.18 13.61
C LEU A 125 20.46 -3.80 12.14
N ASP A 126 21.34 -4.24 11.23
CA ASP A 126 21.27 -3.99 9.78
C ASP A 126 19.95 -4.52 9.17
N ARG A 127 19.40 -5.58 9.77
CA ARG A 127 18.18 -6.28 9.32
C ARG A 127 16.92 -5.73 9.98
N LEU A 128 17.04 -4.84 10.96
CA LEU A 128 15.92 -4.27 11.67
C LEU A 128 15.00 -3.53 10.69
N VAL A 129 13.73 -3.95 10.65
CA VAL A 129 12.70 -3.30 9.84
C VAL A 129 12.29 -1.99 10.50
N VAL A 130 12.49 -0.89 9.79
CA VAL A 130 12.22 0.48 10.22
C VAL A 130 10.84 0.96 9.78
N ALA A 131 10.44 0.62 8.57
CA ALA A 131 9.12 0.94 8.04
C ALA A 131 8.63 -0.19 7.13
N ASP A 132 7.33 -0.44 7.12
CA ASP A 132 6.68 -1.24 6.09
C ASP A 132 5.68 -0.35 5.34
N PRO A 133 6.06 0.19 4.16
CA PRO A 133 5.17 1.07 3.40
C PRO A 133 3.96 0.33 2.82
N SER A 134 3.97 -1.01 2.84
CA SER A 134 2.87 -1.83 2.32
C SER A 134 1.56 -1.54 3.03
N GLU A 135 1.59 -1.36 4.36
CA GLU A 135 0.36 -1.12 5.13
C GLU A 135 -0.30 0.21 4.76
N THR A 136 0.50 1.26 4.56
CA THR A 136 0.00 2.57 4.14
C THR A 136 -0.56 2.48 2.73
N LEU A 137 0.18 1.87 1.79
CA LEU A 137 -0.28 1.67 0.42
C LEU A 137 -1.61 0.89 0.38
N TYR A 138 -1.76 -0.14 1.20
CA TYR A 138 -3.02 -0.90 1.29
C TYR A 138 -4.18 -0.02 1.74
N LYS A 139 -3.97 0.81 2.75
CA LYS A 139 -4.99 1.76 3.22
C LYS A 139 -5.35 2.76 2.14
N ASP A 140 -4.37 3.29 1.41
CA ASP A 140 -4.59 4.28 0.36
C ASP A 140 -5.35 3.69 -0.83
N VAL A 141 -5.01 2.47 -1.26
CA VAL A 141 -5.74 1.75 -2.33
C VAL A 141 -7.18 1.50 -1.91
N ILE A 142 -7.42 0.98 -0.70
CA ILE A 142 -8.78 0.75 -0.21
C ILE A 142 -9.55 2.07 -0.07
N TYR A 143 -8.92 3.11 0.43
CA TYR A 143 -9.52 4.43 0.58
C TYR A 143 -9.92 5.02 -0.78
N ALA A 144 -9.06 4.90 -1.80
CA ALA A 144 -9.38 5.28 -3.16
C ALA A 144 -10.62 4.54 -3.68
N LEU A 145 -10.67 3.21 -3.53
CA LEU A 145 -11.79 2.41 -3.99
C LEU A 145 -13.09 2.71 -3.25
N GLN A 146 -13.02 3.08 -1.96
CA GLN A 146 -14.18 3.56 -1.20
C GLN A 146 -14.70 4.89 -1.71
N TYR A 147 -13.81 5.80 -2.11
CA TYR A 147 -14.19 7.11 -2.66
C TYR A 147 -14.72 7.01 -4.10
N ILE A 148 -14.23 6.04 -4.86
CA ILE A 148 -14.73 5.75 -6.21
C ILE A 148 -16.10 5.06 -6.15
N ALA A 149 -16.32 4.17 -5.20
CA ALA A 149 -17.55 3.40 -5.09
C ALA A 149 -18.79 4.31 -4.93
N PRO A 150 -19.98 3.88 -5.43
CA PRO A 150 -21.19 4.67 -5.31
C PRO A 150 -21.54 5.00 -3.86
N GLU A 151 -21.99 6.24 -3.64
CA GLU A 151 -22.54 6.68 -2.37
C GLU A 151 -23.70 5.77 -1.92
N GLY A 152 -23.75 5.46 -0.63
CA GLY A 152 -24.75 4.56 -0.06
C GLY A 152 -24.38 3.07 -0.08
N PHE A 153 -23.31 2.66 -0.76
CA PHE A 153 -22.85 1.28 -0.77
C PHE A 153 -22.07 0.97 0.53
N LYS A 154 -22.78 0.39 1.50
CA LYS A 154 -22.29 0.20 2.87
C LYS A 154 -21.76 -1.20 3.14
N VAL A 155 -22.27 -2.21 2.44
CA VAL A 155 -21.80 -3.59 2.60
C VAL A 155 -20.62 -3.81 1.69
N ARG A 156 -19.48 -4.19 2.27
CA ARG A 156 -18.18 -4.16 1.60
C ARG A 156 -17.40 -5.45 1.86
N ARG A 157 -16.70 -5.92 0.84
CA ARG A 157 -15.71 -7.00 0.94
C ARG A 157 -14.44 -6.55 0.23
N GLN A 158 -13.31 -6.61 0.93
CA GLN A 158 -12.02 -6.21 0.39
C GLN A 158 -11.00 -7.30 0.55
N TYR A 159 -10.00 -7.30 -0.32
CA TYR A 159 -8.87 -8.21 -0.29
C TYR A 159 -7.65 -7.49 -0.85
N ILE A 160 -6.51 -7.71 -0.22
CA ILE A 160 -5.22 -7.32 -0.76
C ILE A 160 -4.15 -8.29 -0.30
N ARG A 161 -3.44 -8.88 -1.26
CA ARG A 161 -2.37 -9.84 -1.01
C ARG A 161 -1.52 -10.05 -2.24
N ASP A 162 -0.21 -10.17 -2.07
CA ASP A 162 0.74 -10.52 -3.13
C ASP A 162 0.58 -9.62 -4.37
N GLY A 163 0.35 -8.32 -4.14
CA GLY A 163 0.14 -7.32 -5.18
C GLY A 163 -1.24 -7.36 -5.88
N LYS A 164 -2.11 -8.32 -5.55
CA LYS A 164 -3.50 -8.37 -6.05
C LYS A 164 -4.44 -7.74 -5.06
N PHE A 165 -5.44 -7.01 -5.55
CA PHE A 165 -6.47 -6.45 -4.70
C PHE A 165 -7.84 -6.51 -5.36
N TYR A 166 -8.87 -6.60 -4.53
CA TYR A 166 -10.23 -6.30 -4.98
C TYR A 166 -11.02 -5.61 -3.88
N TYR A 167 -12.03 -4.87 -4.31
CA TYR A 167 -13.01 -4.23 -3.46
C TYR A 167 -14.38 -4.40 -4.09
N VAL A 168 -15.29 -4.98 -3.32
CA VAL A 168 -16.68 -5.16 -3.70
C VAL A 168 -17.54 -4.36 -2.74
N ALA A 169 -18.52 -3.65 -3.26
CA ALA A 169 -19.50 -2.96 -2.45
C ALA A 169 -20.91 -3.11 -3.03
N SER A 170 -21.90 -3.07 -2.15
CA SER A 170 -23.32 -3.05 -2.47
C SER A 170 -24.09 -2.19 -1.48
N GLU A 171 -25.31 -1.82 -1.83
CA GLU A 171 -26.23 -1.11 -0.94
C GLU A 171 -26.63 -1.98 0.26
N ASP A 172 -27.18 -3.17 0.00
CA ASP A 172 -27.82 -4.00 1.05
C ASP A 172 -27.06 -5.28 1.41
N THR A 173 -26.71 -6.11 0.42
CA THR A 173 -26.11 -7.43 0.65
C THR A 173 -25.16 -7.83 -0.46
N LEU A 174 -24.14 -8.63 -0.10
CA LEU A 174 -23.23 -9.24 -1.06
C LEU A 174 -23.52 -10.75 -1.17
N PRO A 175 -23.67 -11.30 -2.39
CA PRO A 175 -23.72 -12.74 -2.60
C PRO A 175 -22.46 -13.42 -2.03
N THR A 176 -22.62 -14.63 -1.49
CA THR A 176 -21.50 -15.36 -0.89
C THR A 176 -20.45 -15.77 -1.94
N ASP A 177 -20.90 -16.03 -3.16
CA ASP A 177 -20.15 -16.44 -4.34
C ASP A 177 -19.72 -15.25 -5.22
N ILE A 178 -19.76 -14.02 -4.68
CA ILE A 178 -19.47 -12.80 -5.45
C ILE A 178 -18.03 -12.76 -5.98
N VAL A 179 -17.11 -13.42 -5.29
CA VAL A 179 -15.71 -13.48 -5.71
C VAL A 179 -15.59 -14.35 -6.97
N GLU A 180 -16.21 -15.51 -6.96
CA GLU A 180 -16.19 -16.47 -8.06
C GLU A 180 -16.97 -15.96 -9.28
N THR A 181 -18.12 -15.31 -9.05
CA THR A 181 -19.03 -14.88 -10.11
C THR A 181 -18.66 -13.54 -10.74
N MET A 182 -18.03 -12.63 -9.99
CA MET A 182 -17.73 -11.28 -10.48
C MET A 182 -16.25 -10.91 -10.39
N VAL A 183 -15.57 -11.19 -9.28
CA VAL A 183 -14.17 -10.76 -9.10
C VAL A 183 -13.20 -11.56 -9.98
N VAL A 184 -13.29 -12.90 -9.96
CA VAL A 184 -12.42 -13.80 -10.74
C VAL A 184 -12.49 -13.49 -12.24
N PRO A 185 -13.69 -13.33 -12.86
CA PRO A 185 -13.80 -12.92 -14.25
C PRO A 185 -13.09 -11.59 -14.59
N LEU A 186 -13.07 -10.61 -13.67
CA LEU A 186 -12.33 -9.36 -13.90
C LEU A 186 -10.81 -9.60 -13.92
N PHE A 187 -10.29 -10.46 -13.04
CA PHE A 187 -8.88 -10.86 -13.07
C PHE A 187 -8.53 -11.61 -14.37
N GLU A 188 -9.39 -12.51 -14.83
CA GLU A 188 -9.21 -13.23 -16.10
C GLU A 188 -9.18 -12.29 -17.31
N LYS A 189 -10.04 -11.26 -17.34
CA LYS A 189 -10.02 -10.21 -18.36
C LYS A 189 -8.72 -9.39 -18.34
N MET A 190 -8.07 -9.28 -17.18
CA MET A 190 -6.75 -8.70 -17.03
C MET A 190 -5.63 -9.71 -17.35
N GLY A 191 -5.93 -10.96 -17.70
CA GLY A 191 -4.96 -12.00 -17.99
C GLY A 191 -4.22 -12.52 -16.74
N VAL A 192 -4.84 -12.44 -15.57
CA VAL A 192 -4.25 -12.83 -14.29
C VAL A 192 -5.20 -13.73 -13.51
N THR A 193 -4.65 -14.65 -12.72
CA THR A 193 -5.43 -15.50 -11.80
C THR A 193 -5.39 -14.89 -10.40
N LEU A 194 -6.54 -14.82 -9.72
CA LEU A 194 -6.64 -14.35 -8.34
C LEU A 194 -5.87 -15.29 -7.38
#